data_AF-A0A5C7LXD5-F1
#
_entry.id   AF-A0A5C7LXD5-F1
#
_cell.length_a   1.000
_cell.length_b   1.000
_cell.length_c   1.000
_cell.angle_alpha   90.00
_cell.angle_beta   90.00
_cell.angle_gamma   90.00
#
_symmetry.space_group_name_H-M   'P 1'
#
loop_
_entity.id
_entity.type
_entity.pdbx_description
1 polymer ?
#
loop_
_entity_poly.entity_id
_entity_poly.type
_entity_poly.pdbx_seq_one_letter_code
_entity_poly.pdbx_strand_id
1 'polypeptide(L)'
;MANVTLTTRSVRATFHNVQSSTQHPDGRWEIEPASPSGVSLVSYSTTDGNCGATVNTPGRSAPDVQSVQVPAGRILLPGDVLLVASTLPGSGQCDDMTSFHIVPWPTSSDYFTGPALGSKTAEHVFWARAQQRFKRSEILLDWLPSIVDIDSLPVNWAGWGQEKPTISWLLNEMVAAYDIGDEWGLTGSPSNLYRSYGRDFASRVSVAMVMLCSTLPKEQKRPLAERICQMAIDLAGAYLDGRVQTNNGGHFQGRKAVILLGMALLRLQPDDWSIVLKGQFQEDKAYADVGSIPWAPGWRFGWRGHESLPFEWQKPLSQWSTASYGPLWYVNNYMQANVGAQVGTALAMRLLKLTPFMSNAMDGFVAQWMQGPNSAGARALAAIGGTPDWGGDYSSGGASGFCAAAWNKYANQVG
;
A
#
# COMPACT_ATOMS: atom_id res chain seq x y z
N MET A 1 -20.51 0.35 34.75
CA MET A 1 -19.33 1.22 34.56
C MET A 1 -19.77 2.45 33.78
N ALA A 2 -18.98 3.52 33.73
CA ALA A 2 -19.33 4.67 32.90
C ALA A 2 -19.13 4.36 31.41
N ASN A 3 -19.87 5.07 30.55
CA ASN A 3 -19.63 5.05 29.12
C ASN A 3 -18.34 5.82 28.80
N VAL A 4 -17.53 5.29 27.88
CA VAL A 4 -16.30 5.92 27.40
C VAL A 4 -16.49 6.32 25.94
N THR A 5 -16.31 7.60 25.64
CA THR A 5 -16.40 8.15 24.28
C THR A 5 -15.01 8.39 23.73
N LEU A 6 -14.67 7.70 22.65
CA LEU A 6 -13.39 7.76 21.96
C LEU A 6 -13.57 8.54 20.66
N THR A 7 -12.70 9.52 20.41
CA THR A 7 -12.78 10.42 19.25
C THR A 7 -11.48 10.39 18.45
N THR A 8 -11.58 10.26 17.14
CA THR A 8 -10.48 10.34 16.19
C THR A 8 -10.89 11.22 15.03
N ARG A 9 -10.17 12.33 14.78
CA ARG A 9 -10.43 13.22 13.64
C ARG A 9 -11.93 13.52 13.47
N SER A 10 -12.60 12.88 12.50
CA SER A 10 -14.03 13.04 12.22
C SER A 10 -14.94 11.99 12.86
N VAL A 11 -14.41 10.91 13.41
CA VAL A 11 -15.15 9.75 13.94
C VAL A 11 -15.20 9.76 15.46
N ARG A 12 -16.36 9.43 16.02
CA ARG A 12 -16.58 9.20 17.45
C ARG A 12 -17.28 7.86 17.67
N ALA A 13 -16.85 7.10 18.67
CA ALA A 13 -17.54 5.89 19.12
C ALA A 13 -17.60 5.84 20.65
N THR A 14 -18.73 5.40 21.20
CA THR A 14 -18.97 5.29 22.63
C THR A 14 -19.16 3.83 23.00
N PHE A 15 -18.45 3.39 24.04
CA PHE A 15 -18.45 2.01 24.53
C PHE A 15 -18.79 1.96 26.02
N HIS A 16 -19.44 0.88 26.44
CA HIS A 16 -19.64 0.53 27.85
C HIS A 16 -18.74 -0.67 28.21
N ASN A 17 -18.42 -0.82 29.49
CA ASN A 17 -17.55 -1.88 30.04
C ASN A 17 -16.07 -1.81 29.63
N VAL A 18 -15.53 -0.60 29.47
CA VAL A 18 -14.13 -0.35 29.13
C VAL A 18 -13.27 -0.25 30.39
N GLN A 19 -12.17 -0.99 30.45
CA GLN A 19 -11.16 -0.91 31.51
C GLN A 19 -10.11 0.16 31.21
N SER A 20 -9.54 0.08 30.01
CA SER A 20 -8.54 1.01 29.52
C SER A 20 -8.68 1.19 28.01
N SER A 21 -8.21 2.33 27.50
CA SER A 21 -8.20 2.63 26.07
C SER A 21 -7.00 3.51 25.72
N THR A 22 -6.37 3.26 24.59
CA THR A 22 -5.23 4.06 24.10
C THR A 22 -5.40 4.38 22.62
N GLN A 23 -5.16 5.63 22.24
CA GLN A 23 -5.09 6.05 20.84
C GLN A 23 -3.65 5.92 20.33
N HIS A 24 -3.48 5.36 19.14
CA HIS A 24 -2.19 5.26 18.48
C HIS A 24 -1.93 6.49 17.59
N PRO A 25 -0.67 6.76 17.18
CA PRO A 25 -0.30 7.95 16.40
C PRO A 25 -1.06 8.14 15.07
N ASP A 26 -1.62 7.07 14.50
CA ASP A 26 -2.41 7.11 13.26
C ASP A 26 -3.93 7.17 13.51
N GLY A 27 -4.36 7.33 14.76
CA GLY A 27 -5.74 7.59 15.15
C GLY A 27 -6.59 6.36 15.47
N ARG A 28 -6.07 5.14 15.31
CA ARG A 28 -6.75 3.91 15.77
C ARG A 28 -6.74 3.79 17.29
N TRP A 29 -7.64 2.98 17.82
CA TRP A 29 -7.77 2.74 19.25
C TRP A 29 -7.57 1.28 19.61
N GLU A 30 -6.85 1.01 20.70
CA GLU A 30 -6.99 -0.21 21.48
C GLU A 30 -7.98 0.01 22.62
N ILE A 31 -8.79 -1.01 22.93
CA ILE A 31 -9.76 -1.02 24.01
C ILE A 31 -9.65 -2.34 24.77
N GLU A 32 -9.37 -2.26 26.06
CA GLU A 32 -9.37 -3.39 26.98
C GLU A 32 -10.76 -3.49 27.67
N PRO A 33 -11.46 -4.62 27.58
CA PRO A 33 -12.70 -4.85 28.33
C PRO A 33 -12.45 -4.96 29.84
N ALA A 34 -13.36 -4.46 30.65
CA ALA A 34 -13.30 -4.58 32.11
C ALA A 34 -13.90 -5.90 32.66
N SER A 35 -14.43 -6.75 31.78
CA SER A 35 -14.82 -8.11 32.12
C SER A 35 -14.72 -9.05 30.91
N PRO A 36 -14.73 -10.38 31.12
CA PRO A 36 -14.74 -11.36 30.03
C PRO A 36 -15.93 -11.26 29.08
N SER A 37 -16.98 -10.53 29.45
CA SER A 37 -18.17 -10.31 28.61
C SER A 37 -17.92 -9.35 27.44
N GLY A 38 -16.74 -8.73 27.33
CA GLY A 38 -16.41 -7.79 26.26
C GLY A 38 -16.92 -6.37 26.50
N VAL A 39 -16.77 -5.50 25.50
CA VAL A 39 -17.31 -4.14 25.52
C VAL A 39 -18.61 -4.09 24.73
N SER A 40 -19.56 -3.24 25.15
CA SER A 40 -20.79 -3.01 24.38
C SER A 40 -20.68 -1.69 23.64
N LEU A 41 -20.93 -1.71 22.33
CA LEU A 41 -21.05 -0.51 21.51
C LEU A 41 -22.34 0.23 21.89
N VAL A 42 -22.21 1.47 22.37
CA VAL A 42 -23.36 2.33 22.71
C VAL A 42 -23.80 3.12 21.48
N SER A 43 -22.86 3.73 20.77
CA SER A 43 -23.11 4.50 19.56
C SER A 43 -21.81 4.77 18.80
N TYR A 44 -21.93 5.16 17.53
CA TYR A 44 -20.88 5.83 16.77
C TYR A 44 -21.51 6.90 15.90
N SER A 45 -20.70 7.89 15.53
CA SER A 45 -21.12 9.05 14.75
C SER A 45 -19.91 9.69 14.09
N THR A 46 -20.16 10.49 13.06
CA THR A 46 -19.15 11.37 12.46
C THR A 46 -19.57 12.82 12.61
N THR A 47 -18.62 13.75 12.44
CA THR A 47 -18.87 15.20 12.53
C THR A 47 -20.02 15.64 11.62
N ASP A 48 -20.16 14.98 10.46
CA ASP A 48 -21.12 15.35 9.40
C ASP A 48 -22.37 14.45 9.40
N GLY A 49 -22.51 13.56 10.39
CA GLY A 49 -23.68 12.70 10.61
C GLY A 49 -23.80 11.47 9.70
N ASN A 50 -23.15 11.45 8.53
CA ASN A 50 -23.12 10.28 7.65
C ASN A 50 -21.96 9.36 8.02
N CYS A 51 -22.29 8.19 8.57
CA CYS A 51 -21.31 7.19 8.95
C CYS A 51 -21.83 5.77 8.73
N GLY A 52 -20.89 4.85 8.53
CA GLY A 52 -21.15 3.42 8.51
C GLY A 52 -20.10 2.69 9.33
N ALA A 53 -20.41 1.47 9.73
CA ALA A 53 -19.51 0.66 10.54
C ALA A 53 -19.66 -0.83 10.24
N THR A 54 -18.62 -1.58 10.49
CA THR A 54 -18.61 -3.04 10.39
C THR A 54 -17.69 -3.64 11.45
N VAL A 55 -17.90 -4.92 11.76
CA VAL A 55 -17.09 -5.66 12.72
C VAL A 55 -16.40 -6.81 12.00
N ASN A 56 -15.09 -6.93 12.16
CA ASN A 56 -14.27 -8.01 11.59
C ASN A 56 -14.44 -8.16 10.07
N THR A 57 -14.31 -7.05 9.34
CA THR A 57 -14.38 -7.02 7.88
C THR A 57 -13.51 -8.11 7.26
N PRO A 58 -14.06 -8.98 6.40
CA PRO A 58 -13.27 -10.01 5.76
C PRO A 58 -12.24 -9.38 4.81
N GLY A 59 -11.15 -10.09 4.55
CA GLY A 59 -10.11 -9.67 3.61
C GLY A 59 -10.57 -9.73 2.16
N ARG A 60 -11.48 -10.67 1.85
CA ARG A 60 -12.09 -10.89 0.54
C ARG A 60 -13.60 -10.61 0.60
N SER A 61 -14.12 -10.00 -0.46
CA SER A 61 -15.50 -9.57 -0.62
C SER A 61 -15.96 -8.71 0.56
N ALA A 62 -15.07 -7.79 0.97
CA ALA A 62 -15.34 -6.86 2.05
C ALA A 62 -16.52 -5.95 1.68
N PRO A 63 -17.51 -5.77 2.58
CA PRO A 63 -18.58 -4.83 2.32
C PRO A 63 -18.04 -3.39 2.36
N ASP A 64 -18.71 -2.49 1.63
CA ASP A 64 -18.52 -1.05 1.82
C ASP A 64 -18.92 -0.68 3.25
N VAL A 65 -17.95 -0.24 4.05
CA VAL A 65 -18.17 0.14 5.46
C VAL A 65 -19.20 1.25 5.59
N GLN A 66 -19.28 2.18 4.62
CA GLN A 66 -20.25 3.28 4.64
C GLN A 66 -21.70 2.77 4.49
N SER A 67 -21.89 1.57 3.92
CA SER A 67 -23.21 0.96 3.68
C SER A 67 -23.69 0.05 4.81
N VAL A 68 -22.82 -0.29 5.77
CA VAL A 68 -23.13 -1.22 6.87
C VAL A 68 -23.40 -0.45 8.16
N GLN A 69 -24.32 -0.97 8.98
CA GLN A 69 -24.62 -0.43 10.30
C GLN A 69 -24.44 -1.50 11.37
N VAL A 70 -23.75 -1.16 12.45
CA VAL A 70 -23.59 -2.02 13.63
C VAL A 70 -24.56 -1.53 14.71
N PRO A 71 -25.51 -2.35 15.17
CA PRO A 71 -26.51 -1.87 16.12
C PRO A 71 -25.89 -1.54 17.48
N ALA A 72 -26.45 -0.54 18.15
CA ALA A 72 -26.19 -0.30 19.57
C ALA A 72 -26.50 -1.56 20.40
N GLY A 73 -25.73 -1.77 21.46
CA GLY A 73 -25.77 -2.99 22.27
C GLY A 73 -24.89 -4.12 21.72
N ARG A 74 -24.34 -4.02 20.50
CA ARG A 74 -23.42 -5.04 19.97
C ARG A 74 -22.25 -5.27 20.94
N ILE A 75 -22.09 -6.51 21.35
CA ILE A 75 -20.96 -6.94 22.18
C ILE A 75 -19.76 -7.23 21.29
N LEU A 76 -18.61 -6.67 21.65
CA LEU A 76 -17.32 -6.89 21.02
C LEU A 76 -16.37 -7.54 22.04
N LEU A 77 -15.81 -8.68 21.66
CA LEU A 77 -14.90 -9.49 22.47
C LEU A 77 -13.44 -9.27 22.04
N PRO A 78 -12.46 -9.59 22.88
CA PRO A 78 -11.06 -9.62 22.47
C PRO A 78 -10.86 -10.31 21.11
N GLY A 79 -10.03 -9.69 20.26
CA GLY A 79 -9.82 -10.06 18.86
C GLY A 79 -10.84 -9.49 17.87
N ASP A 80 -11.91 -8.82 18.33
CA ASP A 80 -12.80 -8.07 17.45
C ASP A 80 -12.20 -6.72 17.06
N VAL A 81 -12.48 -6.29 15.83
CA VAL A 81 -12.18 -4.94 15.35
C VAL A 81 -13.46 -4.31 14.81
N LEU A 82 -13.82 -3.15 15.33
CA LEU A 82 -14.84 -2.29 14.76
C LEU A 82 -14.17 -1.29 13.82
N LEU A 83 -14.56 -1.28 12.55
CA LEU A 83 -14.22 -0.22 11.60
C LEU A 83 -15.38 0.76 11.51
N VAL A 84 -15.08 2.05 11.56
CA VAL A 84 -16.06 3.12 11.38
C VAL A 84 -15.57 4.06 10.30
N ALA A 85 -16.41 4.28 9.29
CA ALA A 85 -16.17 5.15 8.17
C ALA A 85 -16.99 6.45 8.28
N SER A 86 -16.36 7.56 7.93
CA SER A 86 -17.01 8.82 7.58
C SER A 86 -17.22 8.91 6.08
N THR A 87 -18.26 9.65 5.70
CA THR A 87 -18.63 9.94 4.32
C THR A 87 -18.49 11.43 4.08
N LEU A 88 -17.79 11.81 3.00
CA LEU A 88 -17.70 13.20 2.58
C LEU A 88 -19.10 13.82 2.40
N PRO A 89 -19.36 15.00 2.96
CA PRO A 89 -20.61 15.73 2.72
C PRO A 89 -20.88 15.93 1.22
N GLY A 90 -22.08 15.56 0.77
CA GLY A 90 -22.49 15.70 -0.64
C GLY A 90 -21.81 14.73 -1.62
N SER A 91 -21.07 13.73 -1.12
CA SER A 91 -20.38 12.70 -1.90
C SER A 91 -20.72 11.31 -1.38
N GLY A 92 -20.54 10.28 -2.22
CA GLY A 92 -20.59 8.88 -1.79
C GLY A 92 -19.23 8.34 -1.29
N GLN A 93 -18.19 9.18 -1.25
CA GLN A 93 -16.82 8.74 -0.95
C GLN A 93 -16.52 8.79 0.55
N CYS A 94 -15.74 7.82 1.03
CA CYS A 94 -15.16 7.84 2.37
C CYS A 94 -14.07 8.91 2.45
N ASP A 95 -14.13 9.85 3.40
CA ASP A 95 -13.03 10.78 3.71
C ASP A 95 -12.14 10.26 4.82
N ASP A 96 -12.73 9.59 5.79
CA ASP A 96 -12.05 9.16 6.98
C ASP A 96 -12.52 7.79 7.45
N MET A 97 -11.60 7.07 8.06
CA MET A 97 -11.87 5.77 8.66
C MET A 97 -10.93 5.55 9.84
N THR A 98 -11.45 4.94 10.88
CA THR A 98 -10.65 4.48 12.01
C THR A 98 -11.09 3.09 12.48
N SER A 99 -10.21 2.45 13.22
CA SER A 99 -10.40 1.12 13.79
C SER A 99 -10.36 1.18 15.32
N PHE A 100 -11.21 0.37 15.94
CA PHE A 100 -11.25 0.13 17.38
C PHE A 100 -11.00 -1.35 17.62
N HIS A 101 -9.81 -1.66 18.12
CA HIS A 101 -9.34 -3.01 18.39
C HIS A 101 -9.66 -3.41 19.82
N ILE A 102 -10.44 -4.47 20.00
CA ILE A 102 -10.73 -5.01 21.32
C ILE A 102 -9.65 -6.02 21.67
N VAL A 103 -8.92 -5.76 22.75
CA VAL A 103 -7.72 -6.51 23.11
C VAL A 103 -7.82 -7.16 24.49
N PRO A 104 -7.14 -8.30 24.73
CA PRO A 104 -7.16 -9.00 26.02
C PRO A 104 -6.07 -8.53 26.99
N TRP A 105 -5.49 -7.35 26.78
CA TRP A 105 -4.34 -6.84 27.54
C TRP A 105 -4.45 -5.34 27.82
N PRO A 106 -3.66 -4.82 28.77
CA PRO A 106 -3.53 -3.38 28.98
C PRO A 106 -3.14 -2.66 27.68
N THR A 107 -3.91 -1.63 27.34
CA THR A 107 -3.71 -0.84 26.13
C THR A 107 -2.43 -0.03 26.23
N SER A 108 -1.68 0.10 25.12
CA SER A 108 -0.45 0.90 25.08
C SER A 108 -0.07 1.30 23.66
N SER A 109 0.30 2.58 23.49
CA SER A 109 0.76 3.12 22.22
C SER A 109 2.18 2.67 21.85
N ASP A 110 2.91 2.03 22.77
CA ASP A 110 4.25 1.45 22.52
C ASP A 110 4.21 0.25 21.58
N TYR A 111 3.02 -0.32 21.36
CA TYR A 111 2.80 -1.47 20.49
C TYR A 111 2.08 -1.06 19.21
N PHE A 112 2.26 -1.87 18.17
CA PHE A 112 1.36 -1.87 17.02
C PHE A 112 0.05 -2.56 17.39
N THR A 113 -1.04 -2.15 16.76
CA THR A 113 -2.28 -2.91 16.85
C THR A 113 -2.21 -4.13 15.95
N GLY A 114 -3.05 -5.12 16.23
CA GLY A 114 -3.32 -6.20 15.27
C GLY A 114 -3.92 -5.67 13.95
N PRO A 115 -4.11 -6.55 12.95
CA PRO A 115 -4.64 -6.17 11.65
C PRO A 115 -6.06 -5.64 11.75
N ALA A 116 -6.34 -4.52 11.08
CA ALA A 116 -7.70 -3.97 11.00
C ALA A 116 -8.62 -4.76 10.04
N LEU A 117 -8.04 -5.49 9.09
CA LEU A 117 -8.75 -6.28 8.07
C LEU A 117 -8.58 -7.79 8.32
N GLY A 118 -9.53 -8.57 7.84
CA GLY A 118 -9.58 -10.02 7.97
C GLY A 118 -10.66 -10.49 8.95
N SER A 119 -11.27 -11.62 8.63
CA SER A 119 -12.21 -12.33 9.48
C SER A 119 -11.55 -12.77 10.78
N LYS A 120 -12.27 -12.66 11.89
CA LYS A 120 -11.84 -13.23 13.18
C LYS A 120 -11.74 -14.75 13.15
N THR A 121 -12.41 -15.42 12.21
CA THR A 121 -12.32 -16.89 12.08
C THR A 121 -11.07 -17.35 11.37
N ALA A 122 -10.32 -16.44 10.71
CA ALA A 122 -9.01 -16.76 10.16
C ALA A 122 -7.98 -16.84 11.28
N GLU A 123 -7.36 -18.01 11.45
CA GLU A 123 -6.47 -18.32 12.58
C GLU A 123 -5.35 -17.29 12.76
N HIS A 124 -4.62 -16.98 11.68
CA HIS A 124 -3.52 -16.01 11.72
C HIS A 124 -3.98 -14.58 12.01
N VAL A 125 -5.18 -14.20 11.56
CA VAL A 125 -5.76 -12.88 11.86
C VAL A 125 -6.11 -12.78 13.34
N PHE A 126 -6.77 -13.81 13.90
CA PHE A 126 -7.10 -13.84 15.31
C PHE A 126 -5.84 -13.86 16.19
N TRP A 127 -4.84 -14.67 15.83
CA TRP A 127 -3.55 -14.70 16.51
C TRP A 127 -2.91 -13.31 16.56
N ALA A 128 -2.87 -12.60 15.43
CA ALA A 128 -2.30 -11.25 15.37
C ALA A 128 -3.13 -10.17 16.11
N ARG A 129 -4.42 -10.40 16.36
CA ARG A 129 -5.29 -9.46 17.09
C ARG A 129 -5.38 -9.72 18.60
N ALA A 130 -5.20 -10.96 19.03
CA ALA A 130 -5.52 -11.38 20.40
C ALA A 130 -4.41 -12.17 21.10
N GLN A 131 -3.31 -12.52 20.42
CA GLN A 131 -2.24 -13.35 20.99
C GLN A 131 -0.84 -12.75 20.78
N GLN A 132 -0.62 -12.05 19.67
CA GLN A 132 0.65 -11.40 19.36
C GLN A 132 0.55 -9.88 19.45
N ARG A 133 1.60 -9.24 19.98
CA ARG A 133 1.83 -7.80 19.87
C ARG A 133 3.24 -7.55 19.37
N PHE A 134 3.41 -6.56 18.51
CA PHE A 134 4.72 -6.11 18.07
C PHE A 134 5.04 -4.78 18.75
N LYS A 135 6.20 -4.68 19.39
CA LYS A 135 6.62 -3.44 20.04
C LYS A 135 7.26 -2.50 19.02
N ARG A 136 6.86 -1.23 19.01
CA ARG A 136 7.40 -0.21 18.09
C ARG A 136 8.89 0.00 18.26
N SER A 137 9.39 -0.08 19.49
CA SER A 137 10.82 0.06 19.79
C SER A 137 11.68 -1.08 19.23
N GLU A 138 11.10 -2.21 18.82
CA GLU A 138 11.84 -3.41 18.39
C GLU A 138 12.03 -3.50 16.87
N ILE A 139 11.41 -2.58 16.09
CA ILE A 139 11.58 -2.54 14.64
C ILE A 139 13.05 -2.33 14.26
N LEU A 140 13.48 -3.00 13.19
CA LEU A 140 14.87 -2.98 12.73
C LEU A 140 15.23 -1.71 11.94
N LEU A 141 15.27 -0.54 12.61
CA LEU A 141 15.75 0.68 11.94
C LEU A 141 17.22 0.60 11.52
N ASP A 142 18.03 -0.18 12.23
CA ASP A 142 19.44 -0.38 11.89
C ASP A 142 19.66 -1.17 10.61
N TRP A 143 18.66 -1.93 10.19
CA TRP A 143 18.68 -2.68 8.93
C TRP A 143 18.40 -1.80 7.71
N LEU A 144 17.75 -0.65 7.90
CA LEU A 144 17.50 0.29 6.80
C LEU A 144 18.82 0.89 6.29
N PRO A 145 19.08 0.85 4.96
CA PRO A 145 20.26 1.44 4.39
C PRO A 145 20.24 2.97 4.56
N SER A 146 21.44 3.55 4.50
CA SER A 146 21.69 4.99 4.53
C SER A 146 22.47 5.38 3.28
N ILE A 147 21.82 5.32 2.12
CA ILE A 147 22.48 5.38 0.80
C ILE A 147 22.01 6.60 0.00
N VAL A 148 20.70 6.85 -0.07
CA VAL A 148 20.14 7.88 -0.95
C VAL A 148 20.32 9.26 -0.32
N ASP A 149 21.22 10.07 -0.86
CA ASP A 149 21.37 11.47 -0.48
C ASP A 149 20.40 12.33 -1.29
N ILE A 150 19.28 12.67 -0.67
CA ILE A 150 18.16 13.39 -1.28
C ILE A 150 18.60 14.78 -1.78
N ASP A 151 19.46 15.48 -1.04
CA ASP A 151 19.89 16.84 -1.37
C ASP A 151 20.83 16.89 -2.58
N SER A 152 21.46 15.76 -2.88
CA SER A 152 22.36 15.60 -4.02
C SER A 152 21.68 15.13 -5.32
N LEU A 153 20.36 14.94 -5.29
CA LEU A 153 19.59 14.53 -6.47
C LEU A 153 19.38 15.71 -7.43
N PRO A 154 19.54 15.50 -8.75
CA PRO A 154 19.36 16.55 -9.76
C PRO A 154 17.87 16.81 -10.05
N VAL A 155 17.08 17.15 -9.03
CA VAL A 155 15.66 17.51 -9.15
C VAL A 155 15.51 19.02 -8.96
N ASN A 156 14.76 19.67 -9.84
CA ASN A 156 14.42 21.08 -9.66
C ASN A 156 13.31 21.19 -8.61
N TRP A 157 13.68 21.27 -7.34
CA TRP A 157 12.71 21.32 -6.23
C TRP A 157 11.77 22.54 -6.26
N ALA A 158 12.12 23.58 -7.03
CA ALA A 158 11.28 24.76 -7.26
C ALA A 158 10.35 24.60 -8.48
N GLY A 159 10.47 23.50 -9.22
CA GLY A 159 9.64 23.17 -10.36
C GLY A 159 8.22 22.78 -9.94
N TRP A 160 7.24 23.10 -10.79
CA TRP A 160 5.85 22.73 -10.54
C TRP A 160 5.71 21.20 -10.40
N GLY A 161 5.07 20.75 -9.32
CA GLY A 161 4.88 19.32 -9.02
C GLY A 161 6.13 18.58 -8.53
N GLN A 162 7.28 19.25 -8.44
CA GLN A 162 8.56 18.67 -8.04
C GLN A 162 8.96 19.07 -6.61
N GLU A 163 7.99 19.18 -5.71
CA GLU A 163 8.28 19.52 -4.31
C GLU A 163 9.14 18.44 -3.64
N LYS A 164 10.12 18.86 -2.84
CA LYS A 164 11.00 17.92 -2.11
C LYS A 164 10.15 17.10 -1.13
N PRO A 165 10.13 15.75 -1.25
CA PRO A 165 9.36 14.94 -0.33
C PRO A 165 9.92 15.04 1.08
N THR A 166 9.01 15.07 2.06
CA THR A 166 9.35 15.08 3.49
C THR A 166 8.69 13.91 4.21
N ILE A 167 9.24 13.52 5.36
CA ILE A 167 8.62 12.51 6.23
C ILE A 167 7.22 12.97 6.66
N SER A 168 7.05 14.24 7.03
CA SER A 168 5.75 14.80 7.42
C SER A 168 4.72 14.74 6.30
N TRP A 169 5.10 15.06 5.06
CA TRP A 169 4.23 14.91 3.89
C TRP A 169 3.80 13.46 3.70
N LEU A 170 4.74 12.50 3.74
CA LEU A 170 4.40 11.07 3.62
C LEU A 170 3.46 10.60 4.74
N LEU A 171 3.67 11.02 5.98
CA LEU A 171 2.79 10.66 7.10
C LEU A 171 1.37 11.20 6.92
N ASN A 172 1.22 12.37 6.29
CA ASN A 172 -0.07 12.98 5.94
C ASN A 172 -0.73 12.33 4.71
N GLU A 173 0.05 11.74 3.81
CA GLU A 173 -0.47 11.09 2.62
C GLU A 173 -0.75 9.58 2.84
N MET A 174 -0.15 8.97 3.87
CA MET A 174 -0.25 7.54 4.20
C MET A 174 -1.05 7.30 5.50
N VAL A 175 -2.21 7.96 5.65
CA VAL A 175 -2.87 8.12 6.96
C VAL A 175 -3.56 6.86 7.52
N ALA A 176 -3.79 5.83 6.70
CA ALA A 176 -4.25 4.51 7.14
C ALA A 176 -4.10 3.50 5.99
N ALA A 177 -3.92 2.20 6.25
CA ALA A 177 -4.04 1.16 5.21
C ALA A 177 -5.30 0.33 5.41
N TYR A 178 -6.45 0.98 5.50
CA TYR A 178 -7.74 0.30 5.36
C TYR A 178 -8.09 0.25 3.87
N ASP A 179 -7.25 -0.43 3.09
CA ASP A 179 -7.59 -0.75 1.71
C ASP A 179 -8.66 -1.85 1.77
N ILE A 180 -9.91 -1.46 1.93
CA ILE A 180 -11.02 -2.39 2.17
C ILE A 180 -11.41 -3.08 0.86
N GLY A 181 -11.42 -2.33 -0.24
CA GLY A 181 -11.76 -2.86 -1.55
C GLY A 181 -10.78 -3.94 -2.01
N ASP A 182 -11.32 -5.08 -2.41
CA ASP A 182 -10.62 -6.13 -3.13
C ASP A 182 -10.96 -6.15 -4.64
N GLU A 183 -11.91 -5.31 -5.07
CA GLU A 183 -12.34 -5.16 -6.47
C GLU A 183 -12.55 -3.68 -6.86
N TRP A 184 -12.68 -3.43 -8.18
CA TRP A 184 -12.93 -2.09 -8.73
C TRP A 184 -14.35 -1.61 -8.38
N GLY A 185 -14.47 -0.38 -7.91
CA GLY A 185 -15.78 0.26 -7.68
C GLY A 185 -16.46 -0.09 -6.36
N LEU A 186 -15.83 -0.87 -5.47
CA LEU A 186 -16.29 -1.02 -4.09
C LEU A 186 -15.72 0.13 -3.25
N THR A 187 -16.61 1.08 -2.97
CA THR A 187 -16.44 2.18 -2.00
C THR A 187 -16.22 1.62 -0.60
N GLY A 188 -15.48 2.35 0.24
CA GLY A 188 -15.19 1.96 1.62
C GLY A 188 -13.79 2.33 2.06
N SER A 189 -12.79 2.28 1.17
CA SER A 189 -11.47 2.82 1.47
C SER A 189 -11.52 4.36 1.49
N PRO A 190 -10.85 5.04 2.44
CA PRO A 190 -10.68 6.49 2.41
C PRO A 190 -10.17 6.98 1.04
N SER A 191 -10.79 8.04 0.54
CA SER A 191 -10.60 8.59 -0.82
C SER A 191 -9.16 8.98 -1.10
N ASN A 192 -8.37 9.34 -0.08
CA ASN A 192 -6.95 9.57 -0.21
C ASN A 192 -6.18 8.30 -0.62
N LEU A 193 -6.59 7.09 -0.22
CA LEU A 193 -5.95 5.81 -0.60
C LEU A 193 -6.33 5.35 -2.01
N TYR A 194 -7.48 5.80 -2.52
CA TYR A 194 -8.02 5.41 -3.82
C TYR A 194 -8.10 6.60 -4.80
N ARG A 195 -7.32 7.68 -4.60
CA ARG A 195 -7.27 8.77 -5.59
C ARG A 195 -6.87 8.18 -6.95
N SER A 196 -7.76 8.41 -7.91
CA SER A 196 -7.70 8.10 -9.33
C SER A 196 -6.79 6.90 -9.74
N TYR A 197 -7.12 5.66 -9.32
CA TYR A 197 -6.56 4.38 -9.85
C TYR A 197 -5.37 3.70 -9.12
N GLY A 198 -5.17 3.81 -7.80
CA GLY A 198 -4.23 2.94 -7.04
C GLY A 198 -2.72 3.13 -7.32
N ARG A 199 -2.36 3.63 -8.50
CA ARG A 199 -1.07 4.17 -8.91
C ARG A 199 -0.58 5.30 -8.00
N ASP A 200 -1.50 6.10 -7.47
CA ASP A 200 -1.19 7.19 -6.54
C ASP A 200 -0.69 6.62 -5.20
N PHE A 201 -1.30 5.52 -4.72
CA PHE A 201 -0.80 4.77 -3.57
C PHE A 201 0.57 4.14 -3.86
N ALA A 202 0.72 3.46 -5.01
CA ALA A 202 2.00 2.87 -5.42
C ALA A 202 3.13 3.92 -5.51
N SER A 203 2.82 5.10 -6.05
CA SER A 203 3.72 6.26 -6.12
C SER A 203 4.18 6.68 -4.72
N ARG A 204 3.26 6.88 -3.77
CA ARG A 204 3.62 7.26 -2.39
C ARG A 204 4.44 6.18 -1.70
N VAL A 205 4.12 4.91 -1.95
CA VAL A 205 4.94 3.78 -1.48
C VAL A 205 6.35 3.87 -2.07
N SER A 206 6.49 4.09 -3.38
CA SER A 206 7.80 4.29 -4.01
C SER A 206 8.60 5.42 -3.35
N VAL A 207 7.98 6.58 -3.13
CA VAL A 207 8.64 7.72 -2.46
C VAL A 207 9.02 7.37 -1.02
N ALA A 208 8.12 6.73 -0.26
CA ALA A 208 8.38 6.31 1.11
C ALA A 208 9.53 5.31 1.21
N MET A 209 9.60 4.34 0.30
CA MET A 209 10.65 3.33 0.28
C MET A 209 12.02 3.95 0.00
N VAL A 210 12.11 4.89 -0.94
CA VAL A 210 13.34 5.66 -1.21
C VAL A 210 13.71 6.54 0.00
N MET A 211 12.73 7.21 0.62
CA MET A 211 12.95 7.99 1.85
C MET A 211 13.50 7.15 3.01
N LEU A 212 13.05 5.90 3.17
CA LEU A 212 13.57 4.99 4.20
C LEU A 212 15.01 4.51 3.90
N CYS A 213 15.40 4.45 2.62
CA CYS A 213 16.76 4.15 2.18
C CYS A 213 17.71 5.36 2.19
N SER A 214 17.21 6.54 2.58
CA SER A 214 17.97 7.79 2.54
C SER A 214 19.01 7.93 3.65
N THR A 215 19.89 8.90 3.46
CA THR A 215 20.90 9.34 4.44
C THR A 215 20.32 10.10 5.64
N LEU A 216 18.99 10.27 5.71
CA LEU A 216 18.34 10.87 6.88
C LEU A 216 18.65 10.05 8.14
N PRO A 217 18.83 10.72 9.30
CA PRO A 217 19.03 10.04 10.58
C PRO A 217 17.91 9.05 10.88
N LYS A 218 18.26 7.89 11.46
CA LYS A 218 17.31 6.79 11.77
C LYS A 218 16.09 7.28 12.54
N GLU A 219 16.30 8.15 13.52
CA GLU A 219 15.21 8.70 14.34
C GLU A 219 14.26 9.61 13.54
N GLN A 220 14.73 10.28 12.48
CA GLN A 220 13.85 11.00 11.55
C GLN A 220 13.05 10.05 10.65
N LYS A 221 13.61 8.87 10.34
CA LYS A 221 12.95 7.82 9.54
C LYS A 221 11.94 7.01 10.36
N ARG A 222 12.11 6.93 11.68
CA ARG A 222 11.32 6.09 12.59
C ARG A 222 9.80 6.24 12.41
N PRO A 223 9.22 7.46 12.39
CA PRO A 223 7.77 7.60 12.27
C PRO A 223 7.22 6.98 10.97
N LEU A 224 7.96 7.12 9.86
CA LEU A 224 7.57 6.53 8.58
C LEU A 224 7.75 5.00 8.58
N ALA A 225 8.82 4.50 9.18
CA ALA A 225 9.04 3.05 9.31
C ALA A 225 7.93 2.40 10.14
N GLU A 226 7.54 3.01 11.27
CA GLU A 226 6.40 2.57 12.06
C GLU A 226 5.09 2.62 11.28
N ARG A 227 4.89 3.67 10.47
CA ARG A 227 3.72 3.76 9.59
C ARG A 227 3.65 2.57 8.62
N ILE A 228 4.77 2.26 7.96
CA ILE A 228 4.86 1.10 7.05
C ILE A 228 4.59 -0.21 7.79
N CYS A 229 5.17 -0.42 8.98
CA CYS A 229 4.91 -1.62 9.78
C CYS A 229 3.42 -1.78 10.11
N GLN A 230 2.76 -0.72 10.56
CA GLN A 230 1.33 -0.80 10.89
C GLN A 230 0.48 -1.08 9.63
N MET A 231 0.79 -0.42 8.51
CA MET A 231 0.10 -0.67 7.24
C MET A 231 0.33 -2.10 6.73
N ALA A 232 1.53 -2.64 6.92
CA ALA A 232 1.87 -4.02 6.57
C ALA A 232 1.05 -5.01 7.40
N ILE A 233 0.89 -4.78 8.71
CA ILE A 233 0.05 -5.60 9.58
C ILE A 233 -1.40 -5.58 9.06
N ASP A 234 -1.96 -4.40 8.80
CA ASP A 234 -3.35 -4.27 8.31
C ASP A 234 -3.58 -5.00 6.99
N LEU A 235 -2.68 -4.79 6.01
CA LEU A 235 -2.75 -5.46 4.71
C LEU A 235 -2.57 -6.97 4.84
N ALA A 236 -1.57 -7.43 5.60
CA ALA A 236 -1.33 -8.86 5.81
C ALA A 236 -2.56 -9.57 6.38
N GLY A 237 -3.31 -8.94 7.28
CA GLY A 237 -4.58 -9.48 7.78
C GLY A 237 -5.60 -9.78 6.69
N ALA A 238 -5.70 -8.91 5.67
CA ALA A 238 -6.60 -9.15 4.55
C ALA A 238 -6.14 -10.32 3.65
N TYR A 239 -4.84 -10.42 3.38
CA TYR A 239 -4.28 -11.50 2.54
C TYR A 239 -4.28 -12.86 3.25
N LEU A 240 -4.03 -12.88 4.55
CA LEU A 240 -4.18 -14.07 5.40
C LEU A 240 -5.62 -14.57 5.47
N ASP A 241 -6.60 -13.69 5.21
CA ASP A 241 -8.02 -14.03 5.08
C ASP A 241 -8.46 -14.22 3.60
N GLY A 242 -7.49 -14.49 2.71
CA GLY A 242 -7.76 -14.95 1.35
C GLY A 242 -7.99 -13.85 0.31
N ARG A 243 -7.62 -12.59 0.59
CA ARG A 243 -7.60 -11.54 -0.45
C ARG A 243 -6.68 -11.93 -1.60
N VAL A 244 -7.13 -11.69 -2.83
CA VAL A 244 -6.33 -11.83 -4.04
C VAL A 244 -6.54 -10.59 -4.90
N GLN A 245 -5.44 -10.03 -5.41
CA GLN A 245 -5.47 -8.92 -6.35
C GLN A 245 -5.20 -9.43 -7.76
N THR A 246 -6.07 -8.99 -8.66
CA THR A 246 -5.94 -9.20 -10.10
C THR A 246 -5.01 -8.15 -10.69
N ASN A 247 -4.41 -8.46 -11.84
CA ASN A 247 -3.71 -7.42 -12.57
C ASN A 247 -4.71 -6.59 -13.35
N ASN A 248 -5.15 -5.50 -12.75
CA ASN A 248 -6.17 -4.62 -13.32
C ASN A 248 -5.59 -3.21 -13.49
N GLY A 249 -4.71 -3.00 -14.48
CA GLY A 249 -4.33 -1.64 -14.90
C GLY A 249 -3.68 -0.75 -13.85
N GLY A 250 -3.18 -1.30 -12.73
CA GLY A 250 -2.51 -0.52 -11.68
C GLY A 250 -3.26 -0.35 -10.37
N HIS A 251 -4.54 -0.73 -10.34
CA HIS A 251 -5.45 -0.41 -9.24
C HIS A 251 -4.96 -0.86 -7.86
N PHE A 252 -4.14 -1.89 -7.84
CA PHE A 252 -3.75 -2.58 -6.62
C PHE A 252 -2.25 -2.56 -6.36
N GLN A 253 -1.49 -1.73 -7.09
CA GLN A 253 -0.05 -1.66 -6.94
C GLN A 253 0.39 -1.03 -5.61
N GLY A 254 1.57 -1.41 -5.14
CA GLY A 254 2.24 -0.89 -3.94
C GLY A 254 2.02 -1.73 -2.67
N ARG A 255 1.00 -2.59 -2.61
CA ARG A 255 0.66 -3.32 -1.36
C ARG A 255 1.72 -4.37 -1.01
N LYS A 256 2.22 -5.10 -2.01
CA LYS A 256 3.24 -6.14 -1.78
C LYS A 256 4.50 -5.57 -1.15
N ALA A 257 4.97 -4.43 -1.65
CA ALA A 257 6.15 -3.73 -1.14
C ALA A 257 5.99 -3.29 0.33
N VAL A 258 4.81 -2.78 0.70
CA VAL A 258 4.50 -2.39 2.08
C VAL A 258 4.56 -3.61 3.00
N ILE A 259 3.89 -4.71 2.64
CA ILE A 259 3.91 -5.95 3.44
C ILE A 259 5.34 -6.47 3.57
N LEU A 260 6.05 -6.59 2.46
CA LEU A 260 7.42 -7.11 2.43
C LEU A 260 8.37 -6.31 3.33
N LEU A 261 8.36 -4.97 3.22
CA LEU A 261 9.19 -4.13 4.09
C LEU A 261 8.75 -4.22 5.55
N GLY A 262 7.45 -4.22 5.84
CA GLY A 262 6.94 -4.37 7.19
C GLY A 262 7.36 -5.69 7.84
N MET A 263 7.25 -6.81 7.13
CA MET A 263 7.71 -8.11 7.63
C MET A 263 9.21 -8.12 7.93
N ALA A 264 10.03 -7.51 7.07
CA ALA A 264 11.46 -7.37 7.30
C ALA A 264 11.77 -6.52 8.55
N LEU A 265 11.11 -5.36 8.71
CA LEU A 265 11.29 -4.48 9.86
C LEU A 265 10.79 -5.10 11.18
N LEU A 266 9.74 -5.92 11.11
CA LEU A 266 9.15 -6.68 12.22
C LEU A 266 9.89 -7.99 12.54
N ARG A 267 11.00 -8.29 11.85
CA ARG A 267 11.85 -9.49 12.05
C ARG A 267 11.14 -10.82 11.80
N LEU A 268 10.11 -10.84 10.95
CA LEU A 268 9.52 -12.10 10.53
C LEU A 268 10.53 -12.86 9.67
N GLN A 269 10.67 -14.17 9.88
CA GLN A 269 11.64 -14.96 9.15
C GLN A 269 11.23 -15.07 7.67
N PRO A 270 12.18 -14.98 6.71
CA PRO A 270 11.86 -15.07 5.29
C PRO A 270 11.09 -16.32 4.87
N ASP A 271 11.29 -17.44 5.58
CA ASP A 271 10.58 -18.70 5.31
C ASP A 271 9.06 -18.56 5.52
N ASP A 272 8.64 -17.69 6.47
CA ASP A 272 7.23 -17.42 6.78
C ASP A 272 6.56 -16.48 5.77
N TRP A 273 7.36 -15.73 5.00
CA TRP A 273 6.83 -14.70 4.09
C TRP A 273 5.99 -15.30 2.97
N SER A 274 6.29 -16.54 2.57
CA SER A 274 5.60 -17.24 1.50
C SER A 274 4.10 -17.43 1.77
N ILE A 275 3.69 -17.48 3.05
CA ILE A 275 2.30 -17.60 3.48
C ILE A 275 1.49 -16.38 3.04
N VAL A 276 2.08 -15.18 3.13
CA VAL A 276 1.41 -13.91 2.80
C VAL A 276 1.69 -13.48 1.36
N LEU A 277 2.89 -13.73 0.83
CA LEU A 277 3.35 -13.12 -0.42
C LEU A 277 2.99 -13.89 -1.70
N LYS A 278 2.65 -15.17 -1.63
CA LYS A 278 2.68 -16.04 -2.81
C LYS A 278 1.43 -15.92 -3.68
N GLY A 279 1.57 -15.28 -4.84
CA GLY A 279 0.62 -15.36 -5.97
C GLY A 279 -0.68 -14.57 -5.78
N GLN A 280 -0.68 -13.67 -4.79
CA GLN A 280 -1.85 -12.90 -4.39
C GLN A 280 -1.81 -11.45 -4.86
N PHE A 281 -0.68 -10.97 -5.40
CA PHE A 281 -0.48 -9.55 -5.70
C PHE A 281 -0.53 -9.27 -7.20
N GLN A 282 -0.98 -8.07 -7.54
CA GLN A 282 -0.94 -7.60 -8.92
C GLN A 282 0.50 -7.59 -9.46
N GLU A 283 1.50 -7.24 -8.65
CA GLU A 283 2.91 -7.17 -9.07
C GLU A 283 3.48 -8.53 -9.50
N ASP A 284 2.92 -9.64 -9.00
CA ASP A 284 3.30 -11.00 -9.44
C ASP A 284 2.77 -11.33 -10.84
N LYS A 285 1.67 -10.69 -11.23
CA LYS A 285 0.92 -10.97 -12.47
C LYS A 285 1.18 -9.94 -13.57
N ALA A 286 1.63 -8.74 -13.20
CA ALA A 286 1.84 -7.62 -14.10
C ALA A 286 3.18 -7.68 -14.84
N TYR A 287 4.15 -8.46 -14.37
CA TYR A 287 5.49 -8.52 -14.96
C TYR A 287 5.91 -9.97 -15.19
N ALA A 288 6.56 -10.24 -16.31
CA ALA A 288 7.07 -11.57 -16.61
C ALA A 288 8.41 -11.51 -17.36
N ASP A 289 9.24 -12.52 -17.14
CA ASP A 289 10.37 -12.81 -18.02
C ASP A 289 9.85 -13.44 -19.32
N VAL A 290 10.09 -12.77 -20.44
CA VAL A 290 9.68 -13.20 -21.77
C VAL A 290 10.83 -13.73 -22.61
N GLY A 291 12.04 -13.83 -22.04
CA GLY A 291 13.26 -14.26 -22.74
C GLY A 291 13.81 -13.21 -23.70
N SER A 292 12.99 -12.74 -24.66
CA SER A 292 13.38 -11.74 -25.65
C SER A 292 12.19 -10.95 -26.18
N ILE A 293 12.40 -9.66 -26.49
CA ILE A 293 11.41 -8.78 -27.10
C ILE A 293 11.89 -8.38 -28.52
N PRO A 294 11.23 -8.82 -29.61
CA PRO A 294 11.75 -8.67 -30.98
C PRO A 294 12.03 -7.24 -31.42
N TRP A 295 11.25 -6.28 -30.92
CA TRP A 295 11.37 -4.87 -31.28
C TRP A 295 12.21 -4.05 -30.30
N ALA A 296 12.64 -4.64 -29.17
CA ALA A 296 13.52 -4.02 -28.20
C ALA A 296 14.70 -4.96 -27.88
N PRO A 297 15.69 -5.09 -28.79
CA PRO A 297 16.84 -5.97 -28.58
C PRO A 297 17.54 -5.70 -27.24
N GLY A 298 17.81 -6.77 -26.49
CA GLY A 298 18.39 -6.71 -25.14
C GLY A 298 17.37 -6.69 -24.00
N TRP A 299 16.09 -6.42 -24.30
CA TRP A 299 15.03 -6.54 -23.30
C TRP A 299 14.59 -7.99 -23.15
N ARG A 300 14.32 -8.37 -21.90
CA ARG A 300 13.94 -9.71 -21.47
C ARG A 300 12.63 -9.73 -20.68
N PHE A 301 12.27 -8.65 -20.02
CA PHE A 301 11.06 -8.58 -19.19
C PHE A 301 9.94 -7.84 -19.92
N GLY A 302 8.68 -8.24 -19.71
CA GLY A 302 7.50 -7.58 -20.26
C GLY A 302 6.49 -7.17 -19.18
N TRP A 303 5.66 -6.17 -19.48
CA TRP A 303 4.59 -5.69 -18.59
C TRP A 303 3.19 -5.97 -19.16
N ARG A 304 2.38 -6.73 -18.43
CA ARG A 304 1.00 -7.06 -18.78
C ARG A 304 0.14 -5.96 -18.16
N GLY A 305 -0.48 -5.09 -18.96
CA GLY A 305 -1.28 -3.99 -18.41
C GLY A 305 -2.57 -4.43 -17.71
N HIS A 306 -3.16 -5.53 -18.17
CA HIS A 306 -4.37 -6.11 -17.59
C HIS A 306 -4.37 -7.63 -17.76
N GLU A 307 -4.91 -8.37 -16.79
CA GLU A 307 -4.85 -9.84 -16.79
C GLU A 307 -5.68 -10.48 -17.89
N SER A 308 -6.83 -9.91 -18.27
CA SER A 308 -7.68 -10.47 -19.33
C SER A 308 -7.14 -10.23 -20.74
N LEU A 309 -6.07 -9.43 -20.89
CA LEU A 309 -5.53 -9.07 -22.19
C LEU A 309 -4.32 -9.92 -22.57
N PRO A 310 -4.15 -10.20 -23.88
CA PRO A 310 -3.01 -10.95 -24.37
C PRO A 310 -1.73 -10.19 -24.09
N PHE A 311 -0.72 -10.92 -23.63
CA PHE A 311 0.59 -10.40 -23.37
C PHE A 311 1.43 -10.46 -24.65
N GLU A 312 1.64 -9.33 -25.32
CA GLU A 312 2.14 -9.30 -26.71
C GLU A 312 3.63 -8.91 -26.87
N TRP A 313 4.39 -8.82 -25.78
CA TRP A 313 5.80 -8.40 -25.82
C TRP A 313 6.71 -9.32 -26.63
N GLN A 314 6.37 -10.60 -26.76
CA GLN A 314 7.12 -11.57 -27.58
C GLN A 314 6.78 -11.48 -29.08
N LYS A 315 5.75 -10.71 -29.46
CA LYS A 315 5.34 -10.56 -30.85
C LYS A 315 6.03 -9.35 -31.51
N PRO A 316 6.29 -9.38 -32.82
CA PRO A 316 6.60 -8.17 -33.58
C PRO A 316 5.50 -7.12 -33.44
N LEU A 317 5.86 -5.84 -33.47
CA LEU A 317 4.90 -4.72 -33.34
C LEU A 317 3.80 -4.73 -34.41
N SER A 318 4.07 -5.28 -35.60
CA SER A 318 3.08 -5.43 -36.67
C SER A 318 1.94 -6.41 -36.34
N GLN A 319 2.10 -7.20 -35.28
CA GLN A 319 1.09 -8.16 -34.80
C GLN A 319 0.39 -7.68 -33.53
N TRP A 320 0.72 -6.48 -33.03
CA TRP A 320 0.06 -5.92 -31.86
C TRP A 320 -1.36 -5.48 -32.19
N SER A 321 -2.31 -5.81 -31.32
CA SER A 321 -3.66 -5.26 -31.44
C SER A 321 -3.66 -3.74 -31.21
N THR A 322 -4.21 -3.00 -32.17
CA THR A 322 -4.42 -1.54 -32.09
C THR A 322 -5.86 -1.18 -31.70
N ALA A 323 -6.65 -2.16 -31.25
CA ALA A 323 -8.00 -1.93 -30.74
C ALA A 323 -8.00 -0.95 -29.55
N SER A 324 -9.15 -0.36 -29.23
CA SER A 324 -9.31 0.65 -28.17
C SER A 324 -8.83 0.21 -26.78
N TYR A 325 -8.68 -1.10 -26.54
CA TYR A 325 -8.10 -1.69 -25.31
C TYR A 325 -6.97 -2.68 -25.62
N GLY A 326 -6.24 -2.50 -26.72
CA GLY A 326 -5.08 -3.31 -27.11
C GLY A 326 -3.78 -2.88 -26.40
N PRO A 327 -2.65 -3.59 -26.60
CA PRO A 327 -1.36 -3.26 -25.98
C PRO A 327 -0.91 -1.82 -26.20
N LEU A 328 -1.17 -1.25 -27.38
CA LEU A 328 -0.81 0.13 -27.68
C LEU A 328 -1.53 1.14 -26.75
N TRP A 329 -2.81 0.90 -26.45
CA TRP A 329 -3.57 1.73 -25.53
C TRP A 329 -2.98 1.67 -24.12
N TYR A 330 -2.62 0.49 -23.62
CA TYR A 330 -2.01 0.35 -22.30
C TYR A 330 -0.61 0.98 -22.23
N VAL A 331 0.19 0.82 -23.28
CA VAL A 331 1.51 1.47 -23.39
C VAL A 331 1.37 2.99 -23.28
N ASN A 332 0.41 3.58 -24.00
CA ASN A 332 0.24 5.03 -24.03
C ASN A 332 -0.46 5.61 -22.79
N ASN A 333 -1.41 4.89 -22.19
CA ASN A 333 -2.27 5.46 -21.15
C ASN A 333 -1.97 4.96 -19.73
N TYR A 334 -1.37 3.78 -19.59
CA TYR A 334 -1.24 3.10 -18.30
C TYR A 334 0.19 2.74 -17.93
N MET A 335 1.09 2.53 -18.91
CA MET A 335 2.42 2.05 -18.60
C MET A 335 3.23 3.05 -17.78
N GLN A 336 3.23 4.34 -18.14
CA GLN A 336 3.89 5.38 -17.33
C GLN A 336 3.31 5.43 -15.91
N ALA A 337 1.99 5.46 -15.79
CA ALA A 337 1.30 5.51 -14.52
C ALA A 337 1.59 4.30 -13.61
N ASN A 338 1.81 3.12 -14.17
CA ASN A 338 1.94 1.87 -13.41
C ASN A 338 3.39 1.43 -13.20
N VAL A 339 4.22 1.60 -14.22
CA VAL A 339 5.64 1.24 -14.16
C VAL A 339 6.42 2.40 -13.54
N GLY A 340 6.11 3.65 -13.92
CA GLY A 340 6.69 4.85 -13.31
C GLY A 340 6.40 4.95 -11.81
N ALA A 341 5.21 4.55 -11.36
CA ALA A 341 4.85 4.54 -9.93
C ALA A 341 5.60 3.49 -9.11
N GLN A 342 6.31 2.56 -9.75
CA GLN A 342 7.08 1.48 -9.11
C GLN A 342 8.59 1.72 -9.13
N VAL A 343 9.07 2.82 -9.74
CA VAL A 343 10.51 3.11 -9.89
C VAL A 343 11.21 3.18 -8.52
N GLY A 344 10.62 3.90 -7.56
CA GLY A 344 11.18 4.01 -6.21
C GLY A 344 11.11 2.70 -5.43
N THR A 345 10.02 1.95 -5.57
CA THR A 345 9.88 0.60 -4.99
C THR A 345 10.95 -0.33 -5.52
N ALA A 346 11.15 -0.42 -6.84
CA ALA A 346 12.19 -1.25 -7.44
C ALA A 346 13.60 -0.88 -6.92
N LEU A 347 13.93 0.42 -6.92
CA LEU A 347 15.21 0.90 -6.38
C LEU A 347 15.40 0.48 -4.93
N ALA A 348 14.40 0.74 -4.07
CA ALA A 348 14.49 0.41 -2.66
C ALA A 348 14.64 -1.09 -2.44
N MET A 349 13.89 -1.93 -3.17
CA MET A 349 14.01 -3.38 -3.06
C MET A 349 15.40 -3.87 -3.47
N ARG A 350 16.07 -3.23 -4.43
CA ARG A 350 17.49 -3.51 -4.73
C ARG A 350 18.39 -3.15 -3.54
N LEU A 351 18.27 -1.92 -3.03
CA LEU A 351 19.10 -1.42 -1.93
C LEU A 351 18.92 -2.24 -0.63
N LEU A 352 17.71 -2.74 -0.41
CA LEU A 352 17.32 -3.59 0.73
C LEU A 352 17.62 -5.07 0.49
N LYS A 353 18.05 -5.47 -0.72
CA LYS A 353 18.25 -6.87 -1.14
C LYS A 353 16.98 -7.72 -1.05
N LEU A 354 15.83 -7.10 -1.27
CA LEU A 354 14.50 -7.71 -1.22
C LEU A 354 13.91 -8.03 -2.60
N THR A 355 14.60 -7.70 -3.69
CA THR A 355 14.14 -7.97 -5.07
C THR A 355 13.64 -9.40 -5.31
N PRO A 356 14.28 -10.47 -4.80
CA PRO A 356 13.80 -11.85 -5.01
C PRO A 356 12.41 -12.11 -4.43
N PHE A 357 12.03 -11.42 -3.36
CA PHE A 357 10.72 -11.53 -2.73
C PHE A 357 9.68 -10.59 -3.34
N MET A 358 10.13 -9.46 -3.89
CA MET A 358 9.26 -8.52 -4.58
C MET A 358 8.87 -9.06 -5.97
N SER A 359 9.81 -9.11 -6.90
CA SER A 359 9.69 -9.71 -8.24
C SER A 359 10.92 -9.33 -9.08
N ASN A 360 11.72 -10.32 -9.50
CA ASN A 360 12.83 -10.09 -10.44
C ASN A 360 12.33 -9.54 -11.78
N ALA A 361 11.13 -9.93 -12.22
CA ALA A 361 10.55 -9.46 -13.47
C ALA A 361 10.10 -7.99 -13.38
N MET A 362 9.55 -7.57 -12.23
CA MET A 362 9.22 -6.16 -11.98
C MET A 362 10.49 -5.31 -11.98
N ASP A 363 11.52 -5.73 -11.24
CA ASP A 363 12.79 -5.03 -11.18
C ASP A 363 13.46 -4.89 -12.55
N GLY A 364 13.53 -6.00 -13.29
CA GLY A 364 14.09 -6.03 -14.63
C GLY A 364 13.30 -5.18 -15.63
N PHE A 365 11.96 -5.17 -15.55
CA PHE A 365 11.15 -4.32 -16.41
C PHE A 365 11.29 -2.83 -16.05
N VAL A 366 11.36 -2.48 -14.76
CA VAL A 366 11.63 -1.09 -14.35
C VAL A 366 13.00 -0.64 -14.84
N ALA A 367 14.03 -1.49 -14.77
CA ALA A 367 15.35 -1.16 -15.32
C ALA A 367 15.33 -0.89 -16.83
N GLN A 368 14.59 -1.71 -17.58
CA GLN A 368 14.34 -1.50 -19.01
C GLN A 368 13.56 -0.19 -19.25
N TRP A 369 12.50 0.06 -18.50
CA TRP A 369 11.70 1.29 -18.57
C TRP A 369 12.56 2.55 -18.35
N MET A 370 13.46 2.50 -17.37
CA MET A 370 14.33 3.63 -17.04
C MET A 370 15.36 3.94 -18.13
N GLN A 371 15.68 2.98 -18.99
CA GLN A 371 16.60 3.16 -20.12
C GLN A 371 15.87 3.45 -21.44
N GLY A 372 14.66 2.92 -21.59
CA GLY A 372 13.96 2.86 -22.88
C GLY A 372 14.58 1.81 -23.83
N PRO A 373 13.87 1.47 -24.92
CA PRO A 373 14.44 0.65 -25.98
C PRO A 373 15.52 1.44 -26.73
N ASN A 374 16.36 0.73 -27.50
CA ASN A 374 17.29 1.41 -28.40
C ASN A 374 16.57 2.27 -29.46
N SER A 375 17.30 3.12 -30.17
CA SER A 375 16.69 4.09 -31.10
C SER A 375 15.88 3.43 -32.23
N ALA A 376 16.24 2.21 -32.66
CA ALA A 376 15.49 1.47 -33.67
C ALA A 376 14.14 0.98 -33.11
N GLY A 377 14.14 0.40 -31.90
CA GLY A 377 12.93 -0.04 -31.22
C GLY A 377 12.00 1.12 -30.87
N ALA A 378 12.55 2.23 -30.38
CA ALA A 378 11.80 3.45 -30.09
C ALA A 378 11.10 3.97 -31.37
N ARG A 379 11.81 4.05 -32.50
CA ARG A 379 11.22 4.46 -33.78
C ARG A 379 10.16 3.47 -34.28
N ALA A 380 10.39 2.17 -34.12
CA ALA A 380 9.43 1.16 -34.54
C ALA A 380 8.12 1.23 -33.72
N LEU A 381 8.21 1.44 -32.41
CA LEU A 381 7.06 1.64 -31.54
C LEU A 381 6.32 2.95 -31.87
N ALA A 382 7.06 4.04 -32.10
CA ALA A 382 6.48 5.32 -32.51
C ALA A 382 5.75 5.23 -33.87
N ALA A 383 6.26 4.41 -34.81
CA ALA A 383 5.65 4.22 -36.12
C ALA A 383 4.25 3.57 -36.07
N ILE A 384 3.93 2.86 -34.99
CA ILE A 384 2.59 2.33 -34.74
C ILE A 384 1.77 3.19 -33.75
N GLY A 385 2.27 4.38 -33.38
CA GLY A 385 1.60 5.33 -32.50
C GLY A 385 1.94 5.19 -31.01
N GLY A 386 2.99 4.45 -30.65
CA GLY A 386 3.41 4.27 -29.26
C GLY A 386 4.34 5.40 -28.80
N THR A 387 3.96 6.12 -27.75
CA THR A 387 4.70 7.29 -27.24
C THR A 387 4.89 7.25 -25.72
N PRO A 388 5.40 6.17 -25.13
CA PRO A 388 5.65 6.11 -23.70
C PRO A 388 6.78 7.05 -23.28
N ASP A 389 6.63 7.67 -22.12
CA ASP A 389 7.60 8.59 -21.50
C ASP A 389 8.68 7.83 -20.73
N TRP A 390 9.54 7.11 -21.47
CA TRP A 390 10.63 6.30 -20.91
C TRP A 390 11.51 7.09 -19.94
N GLY A 391 12.02 6.45 -18.89
CA GLY A 391 12.91 7.11 -17.93
C GLY A 391 12.21 7.95 -16.86
N GLY A 392 10.91 8.19 -16.99
CA GLY A 392 10.13 8.94 -16.01
C GLY A 392 9.71 8.09 -14.81
N ASP A 393 9.48 8.75 -13.68
CA ASP A 393 8.64 8.18 -12.62
C ASP A 393 7.20 8.69 -12.77
N TYR A 394 6.32 8.20 -11.90
CA TYR A 394 4.99 8.78 -11.74
C TYR A 394 4.82 9.14 -10.27
N SER A 395 4.55 10.42 -10.00
CA SER A 395 4.24 10.89 -8.67
C SER A 395 2.99 11.77 -8.65
N SER A 396 2.05 11.43 -7.77
CA SER A 396 0.82 12.19 -7.54
C SER A 396 0.93 13.01 -6.24
N GLY A 397 0.86 14.34 -6.33
CA GLY A 397 0.83 15.22 -5.15
C GLY A 397 2.19 15.73 -4.64
N GLY A 398 3.18 15.86 -5.53
CA GLY A 398 4.55 16.34 -5.23
C GLY A 398 5.61 15.33 -5.67
N ALA A 399 6.90 15.63 -5.46
CA ALA A 399 8.02 14.70 -5.69
C ALA A 399 8.16 14.11 -7.11
N SER A 400 7.57 14.72 -8.16
CA SER A 400 7.80 14.29 -9.54
C SER A 400 9.30 14.32 -9.88
N GLY A 401 9.79 13.27 -10.53
CA GLY A 401 11.20 13.09 -10.87
C GLY A 401 12.09 12.63 -9.70
N PHE A 402 11.60 12.57 -8.47
CA PHE A 402 12.38 12.15 -7.30
C PHE A 402 12.87 10.70 -7.41
N CYS A 403 11.96 9.76 -7.69
CA CYS A 403 12.30 8.35 -7.77
C CYS A 403 13.15 8.06 -9.01
N ALA A 404 12.86 8.73 -10.14
CA ALA A 404 13.67 8.63 -11.35
C ALA A 404 15.10 9.15 -11.14
N ALA A 405 15.26 10.31 -10.49
CA ALA A 405 16.57 10.87 -10.16
C ALA A 405 17.36 9.96 -9.20
N ALA A 406 16.68 9.41 -8.18
CA ALA A 406 17.29 8.44 -7.28
C ALA A 406 17.71 7.16 -8.02
N TRP A 407 16.86 6.63 -8.90
CA TRP A 407 17.19 5.45 -9.72
C TRP A 407 18.45 5.69 -10.54
N ASN A 408 18.50 6.78 -11.30
CA ASN A 408 19.62 7.09 -12.19
C ASN A 408 20.96 7.23 -11.44
N LYS A 409 20.93 7.68 -10.18
CA LYS A 409 22.13 7.87 -9.36
C LYS A 409 22.55 6.61 -8.58
N TYR A 410 21.59 5.82 -8.10
CA TYR A 410 21.84 4.79 -7.09
C TYR A 410 21.57 3.34 -7.55
N ALA A 411 20.86 3.11 -8.67
CA ALA A 411 20.43 1.76 -9.06
C ALA A 411 21.57 0.76 -9.35
N ASN A 412 22.78 1.25 -9.61
CA ASN A 412 23.98 0.45 -9.87
C ASN A 412 24.92 0.29 -8.65
N GLN A 413 24.54 0.84 -7.48
CA GLN A 413 25.37 0.76 -6.27
C GLN A 413 25.19 -0.55 -5.49
N VAL A 414 24.38 -1.48 -5.99
CA VAL A 414 24.17 -2.80 -5.41
C VAL A 414 25.11 -3.78 -6.11
N GLY A 415 26.35 -3.85 -5.61
CA GLY A 415 27.35 -4.86 -5.94
C GLY A 415 27.49 -5.90 -4.86
#